data_AF-A0A158PPC8-F1
#
_entry.id   AF-A0A158PPC8-F1
#
_cell.length_a   1.000
_cell.length_b   1.000
_cell.length_c   1.000
_cell.angle_alpha   90.00
_cell.angle_beta   90.00
_cell.angle_gamma   90.00
#
_symmetry.space_group_name_H-M   'P 1'
#
loop_
_entity.id
_entity.type
_entity.pdbx_description
1 polymer ?
#
loop_
_entity_poly.entity_id
_entity_poly.type
_entity_poly.pdbx_seq_one_letter_code
_entity_poly.pdbx_strand_id
1 'polypeptide(L)'
;MIELVNRSTRTMQKLIIDDGMKRVILKPGRLKIYRTVKLKQLIFGVLSLVAIVFTLVNAVSLHILPSVKKYLLPNPQIGYFSSIPIVSFETSMARLTVVDIATRDLNNRTTISRRLMNADREEITISVVALIQPNDMTSEKLDTSKLKVDTSKLSAAVRTLVSPPFASASLSLNTQSTSNVLIIGLGGSQMNNFLHHFFPHMNITVIELEQTMHDIALKYFGLSEDSNQRVIVMDGLEYLKEAADRGEKFDAVYIDACPTAFPSSEETLCPIHGFLDDVTIANLLAVLRGTGRV
;
A
#
# COMPACT_ATOMS: atom_id res chain seq x y z
N MET A 1 -18.87 -46.03 -10.10
CA MET A 1 -18.29 -47.00 -9.14
C MET A 1 -17.11 -47.67 -9.85
N ILE A 2 -15.88 -47.54 -9.32
CA ILE A 2 -14.63 -48.21 -9.80
C ILE A 2 -14.19 -47.65 -11.19
N GLU A 3 -13.07 -46.92 -11.32
CA GLU A 3 -11.62 -47.32 -11.34
C GLU A 3 -11.18 -48.13 -12.58
N LEU A 4 -9.96 -48.03 -13.13
CA LEU A 4 -9.00 -46.93 -13.36
C LEU A 4 -7.81 -47.48 -14.23
N VAL A 5 -7.10 -46.61 -14.97
CA VAL A 5 -5.66 -46.73 -15.40
C VAL A 5 -5.19 -47.73 -16.51
N ASN A 6 -4.66 -47.12 -17.59
CA ASN A 6 -3.52 -47.47 -18.49
C ASN A 6 -3.20 -48.91 -18.95
N ARG A 7 -2.98 -49.05 -20.28
CA ARG A 7 -1.60 -49.12 -20.88
C ARG A 7 -1.56 -49.06 -22.42
N SER A 8 -0.53 -48.41 -22.97
CA SER A 8 -0.12 -48.42 -24.38
C SER A 8 1.35 -47.95 -24.47
N THR A 9 2.25 -48.48 -25.29
CA THR A 9 2.29 -49.73 -26.09
C THR A 9 3.74 -50.21 -26.21
N ARG A 10 3.98 -51.46 -26.66
CA ARG A 10 5.31 -51.99 -27.00
C ARG A 10 5.51 -52.08 -28.52
N THR A 11 6.75 -51.92 -28.97
CA THR A 11 7.23 -52.55 -30.22
C THR A 11 8.62 -53.15 -30.00
N MET A 12 8.84 -54.39 -30.44
CA MET A 12 10.15 -55.06 -30.53
C MET A 12 10.52 -55.26 -32.01
N GLN A 13 11.81 -55.39 -32.31
CA GLN A 13 12.33 -56.21 -33.42
C GLN A 13 13.51 -57.07 -32.92
N LYS A 14 13.80 -58.20 -33.60
CA LYS A 14 14.65 -59.30 -33.07
C LYS A 14 15.21 -60.22 -34.18
N LEU A 15 16.51 -60.56 -34.10
CA LEU A 15 17.27 -61.71 -34.67
C LEU A 15 18.68 -61.73 -33.95
N ILE A 16 19.52 -62.77 -33.72
CA ILE A 16 19.76 -64.17 -34.20
C ILE A 16 20.32 -64.22 -35.65
N ILE A 17 21.30 -65.03 -36.13
CA ILE A 17 22.03 -66.29 -35.77
C ILE A 17 23.53 -66.11 -36.25
N ASP A 18 24.55 -66.97 -35.98
CA ASP A 18 25.24 -67.38 -34.72
C ASP A 18 26.54 -68.21 -35.07
N ASP A 19 27.35 -68.62 -34.08
CA ASP A 19 28.56 -69.52 -34.12
C ASP A 19 29.84 -69.06 -34.90
N GLY A 20 31.05 -69.53 -34.47
CA GLY A 20 32.34 -69.28 -35.15
C GLY A 20 33.62 -69.13 -34.27
N MET A 21 34.21 -70.24 -33.81
CA MET A 21 35.37 -70.32 -32.88
C MET A 21 36.75 -69.78 -33.38
N LYS A 22 37.42 -68.89 -32.61
CA LYS A 22 38.88 -68.95 -32.23
C LYS A 22 39.37 -67.79 -31.33
N ARG A 23 40.47 -68.00 -30.57
CA ARG A 23 41.16 -67.00 -29.71
C ARG A 23 42.48 -66.51 -30.35
N VAL A 24 42.91 -65.29 -30.03
CA VAL A 24 44.23 -64.92 -29.46
C VAL A 24 44.09 -63.54 -28.78
N ILE A 25 44.86 -63.26 -27.72
CA ILE A 25 44.83 -62.00 -26.97
C ILE A 25 46.04 -61.13 -27.30
N LEU A 26 45.82 -59.86 -27.61
CA LEU A 26 46.83 -58.79 -27.49
C LEU A 26 46.22 -57.59 -26.76
N LYS A 27 46.85 -57.17 -25.65
CA LYS A 27 46.47 -55.97 -24.87
C LYS A 27 47.54 -54.88 -24.97
N PRO A 28 47.23 -53.73 -25.61
CA PRO A 28 47.84 -52.45 -25.29
C PRO A 28 46.85 -51.58 -24.52
N GLY A 29 47.11 -51.35 -23.24
CA GLY A 29 46.25 -50.53 -22.36
C GLY A 29 46.85 -49.17 -21.97
N ARG A 30 46.28 -48.60 -20.90
CA ARG A 30 46.81 -47.47 -20.10
C ARG A 30 46.81 -46.07 -20.74
N LEU A 31 47.28 -45.85 -21.97
CA LEU A 31 47.60 -44.48 -22.45
C LEU A 31 46.39 -43.52 -22.54
N LYS A 32 45.23 -44.00 -23.01
CA LYS A 32 44.00 -43.17 -23.11
C LYS A 32 43.46 -42.76 -21.73
N ILE A 33 43.44 -43.70 -20.77
CA ILE A 33 42.82 -43.50 -19.45
C ILE A 33 43.56 -42.44 -18.63
N TYR A 34 44.89 -42.43 -18.68
CA TYR A 34 45.71 -41.49 -17.90
C TYR A 34 45.48 -40.02 -18.30
N ARG A 35 45.20 -39.75 -19.59
CA ARG A 35 44.79 -38.43 -20.06
C ARG A 35 43.42 -38.01 -19.53
N THR A 36 42.43 -38.92 -19.52
CA THR A 36 41.07 -38.61 -19.03
C THR A 36 41.04 -38.32 -17.53
N VAL A 37 41.82 -39.05 -16.72
CA VAL A 37 41.91 -38.82 -15.27
C VAL A 37 42.52 -37.44 -14.97
N LYS A 38 43.66 -37.09 -15.59
CA LYS A 38 44.27 -35.76 -15.42
C LYS A 38 43.32 -34.63 -15.83
N LEU A 39 42.56 -34.79 -16.91
CA LEU A 39 41.60 -33.77 -17.36
C LEU A 39 40.45 -33.59 -16.35
N LYS A 40 39.89 -34.68 -15.80
CA LYS A 40 38.85 -34.59 -14.75
C LYS A 40 39.37 -33.93 -13.47
N GLN A 41 40.60 -34.24 -13.04
CA GLN A 41 41.24 -33.60 -11.89
C GLN A 41 41.46 -32.10 -12.11
N LEU A 42 41.89 -31.70 -13.30
CA LEU A 42 42.07 -30.29 -13.67
C LEU A 42 40.75 -29.52 -13.64
N ILE A 43 39.67 -30.09 -14.22
CA ILE A 43 38.32 -29.49 -14.22
C ILE A 43 37.80 -29.32 -12.77
N PHE A 44 37.97 -30.32 -11.90
CA PHE A 44 37.60 -30.20 -10.49
C PHE A 44 38.38 -29.09 -9.79
N GLY A 45 39.70 -29.01 -9.99
CA GLY A 45 40.54 -27.96 -9.41
C GLY A 45 40.11 -26.54 -9.83
N VAL A 46 39.79 -26.34 -11.12
CA VAL A 46 39.28 -25.05 -11.63
C VAL A 46 37.92 -24.70 -11.04
N LEU A 47 36.98 -25.66 -10.98
CA LEU A 47 35.65 -25.42 -10.39
C LEU A 47 35.73 -25.09 -8.89
N SER A 48 36.57 -25.79 -8.14
CA SER A 48 36.82 -25.47 -6.73
C SER A 48 37.45 -24.08 -6.55
N LEU A 49 38.39 -23.69 -7.40
CA LEU A 49 39.02 -22.37 -7.34
C LEU A 49 38.00 -21.24 -7.64
N VAL A 50 37.15 -21.41 -8.65
CA VAL A 50 36.07 -20.46 -8.98
C VAL A 50 35.08 -20.33 -7.82
N ALA A 51 34.68 -21.44 -7.19
CA ALA A 51 33.80 -21.42 -6.02
C ALA A 51 34.43 -20.66 -4.83
N ILE A 52 35.71 -20.90 -4.55
CA ILE A 52 36.45 -20.21 -3.46
C ILE A 52 36.54 -18.70 -3.72
N VAL A 53 36.88 -18.28 -4.95
CA VAL A 53 36.90 -16.86 -5.34
C VAL A 53 35.51 -16.24 -5.21
N PHE A 54 34.45 -16.94 -5.64
CA PHE A 54 33.08 -16.44 -5.52
C PHE A 54 32.65 -16.27 -4.06
N THR A 55 32.99 -17.19 -3.15
CA THR A 55 32.73 -17.01 -1.72
C THR A 55 33.55 -15.87 -1.09
N LEU A 56 34.82 -15.70 -1.50
CA LEU A 56 35.66 -14.62 -0.99
C LEU A 56 35.17 -13.23 -1.42
N VAL A 57 34.75 -13.07 -2.69
CA VAL A 57 34.19 -11.80 -3.18
C VAL A 57 32.91 -11.44 -2.41
N ASN A 58 31.98 -12.40 -2.26
CA ASN A 58 30.74 -12.16 -1.51
C ASN A 58 30.98 -11.90 -0.01
N ALA A 59 31.97 -12.56 0.60
CA ALA A 59 32.33 -12.31 2.01
C ALA A 59 32.92 -10.90 2.23
N VAL A 60 33.75 -10.41 1.30
CA VAL A 60 34.27 -9.02 1.37
C VAL A 60 33.15 -8.01 1.17
N SER A 61 32.22 -8.25 0.24
CA SER A 61 31.02 -7.41 0.07
C SER A 61 30.11 -7.35 1.31
N LEU A 62 30.13 -8.38 2.17
CA LEU A 62 29.33 -8.40 3.41
C LEU A 62 29.93 -7.60 4.58
N HIS A 63 31.16 -7.12 4.45
CA HIS A 63 31.88 -6.41 5.54
C HIS A 63 32.32 -4.98 5.18
N ILE A 64 31.92 -4.46 4.02
CA ILE A 64 32.05 -3.02 3.68
C ILE A 64 30.68 -2.45 3.30
N LEU A 65 29.70 -2.63 4.19
CA LEU A 65 28.52 -1.79 4.25
C LEU A 65 28.70 -0.79 5.40
N PRO A 66 28.86 0.53 5.13
CA PRO A 66 28.81 1.52 6.20
C PRO A 66 27.43 1.48 6.85
N SER A 67 27.34 1.74 8.16
CA SER A 67 26.06 1.72 8.87
C SER A 67 25.16 2.87 8.39
N VAL A 68 24.30 2.57 7.41
CA VAL A 68 23.41 3.53 6.78
C VAL A 68 22.41 4.02 7.83
N LYS A 69 22.47 5.31 8.18
CA LYS A 69 21.43 5.96 9.00
C LYS A 69 20.08 5.73 8.29
N LYS A 70 19.15 5.06 8.98
CA LYS A 70 17.92 4.44 8.43
C LYS A 70 16.88 5.40 7.83
N TYR A 71 17.24 6.67 7.59
CA TYR A 71 16.36 7.79 7.28
C TYR A 71 16.98 8.79 6.27
N LEU A 72 17.95 8.36 5.45
CA LEU A 72 18.56 9.20 4.42
C LEU A 72 17.97 8.87 3.04
N LEU A 73 17.39 9.87 2.37
CA LEU A 73 16.92 9.74 0.99
C LEU A 73 18.13 9.61 0.03
N PRO A 74 18.24 8.52 -0.76
CA PRO A 74 19.34 8.34 -1.70
C PRO A 74 19.24 9.32 -2.88
N ASN A 75 20.39 9.69 -3.46
CA ASN A 75 20.47 10.65 -4.57
C ASN A 75 19.98 10.02 -5.89
N PRO A 76 18.85 10.48 -6.48
CA PRO A 76 18.22 9.78 -7.60
C PRO A 76 18.79 10.20 -8.96
N GLN A 77 19.73 9.40 -9.47
CA GLN A 77 19.97 9.30 -10.91
C GLN A 77 19.21 8.07 -11.42
N ILE A 78 18.21 8.30 -12.29
CA ILE A 78 17.23 7.30 -12.76
C ILE A 78 16.27 6.83 -11.65
N GLY A 79 15.25 7.65 -11.35
CA GLY A 79 14.14 7.30 -10.45
C GLY A 79 13.59 8.52 -9.69
N TYR A 80 12.56 9.19 -10.21
CA TYR A 80 12.14 10.53 -9.73
C TYR A 80 11.34 10.56 -8.41
N PHE A 81 11.43 9.50 -7.58
CA PHE A 81 10.86 9.47 -6.24
C PHE A 81 11.73 8.68 -5.25
N SER A 82 11.50 8.88 -3.95
CA SER A 82 12.14 8.13 -2.87
C SER A 82 11.16 8.00 -1.71
N SER A 83 11.07 6.81 -1.12
CA SER A 83 10.10 6.45 -0.07
C SER A 83 10.81 6.08 1.25
N ILE A 84 10.17 6.42 2.37
CA ILE A 84 10.57 6.03 3.73
C ILE A 84 9.33 5.46 4.45
N PRO A 85 9.26 4.15 4.73
CA PRO A 85 8.21 3.59 5.57
C PRO A 85 8.44 4.00 7.04
N ILE A 86 7.37 4.45 7.71
CA ILE A 86 7.40 4.96 9.08
C ILE A 86 6.93 3.89 10.07
N VAL A 87 5.78 3.27 9.77
CA VAL A 87 5.15 2.24 10.60
C VAL A 87 4.20 1.39 9.73
N SER A 88 4.12 0.10 10.03
CA SER A 88 3.08 -0.80 9.53
C SER A 88 2.18 -1.23 10.69
N PHE A 89 0.90 -1.46 10.41
CA PHE A 89 -0.11 -1.86 11.39
C PHE A 89 -1.19 -2.71 10.71
N GLU A 90 -1.93 -3.48 11.50
CA GLU A 90 -3.06 -4.28 11.02
C GLU A 90 -4.37 -3.52 11.22
N THR A 91 -5.26 -3.63 10.24
CA THR A 91 -6.71 -3.32 10.36
C THR A 91 -7.50 -4.63 10.39
N SER A 92 -8.82 -4.58 10.58
CA SER A 92 -9.70 -5.76 10.48
C SER A 92 -9.68 -6.41 9.09
N MET A 93 -9.31 -5.64 8.06
CA MET A 93 -9.37 -6.01 6.64
C MET A 93 -7.99 -6.24 6.01
N ALA A 94 -6.97 -5.45 6.38
CA ALA A 94 -5.67 -5.46 5.71
C ALA A 94 -4.52 -4.93 6.55
N ARG A 95 -3.30 -5.38 6.22
CA ARG A 95 -2.05 -4.77 6.70
C ARG A 95 -1.79 -3.46 5.96
N LEU A 96 -1.67 -2.36 6.69
CA LEU A 96 -1.41 -1.04 6.13
C LEU A 96 -0.04 -0.50 6.55
N THR A 97 0.52 0.41 5.77
CA THR A 97 1.80 1.07 6.06
C THR A 97 1.73 2.56 5.79
N VAL A 98 2.26 3.35 6.74
CA VAL A 98 2.47 4.79 6.59
C VAL A 98 3.82 5.03 5.94
N VAL A 99 3.85 5.72 4.79
CA VAL A 99 5.05 5.97 3.98
C VAL A 99 5.18 7.44 3.65
N ASP A 100 6.31 8.07 3.95
CA ASP A 100 6.67 9.36 3.38
C ASP A 100 7.28 9.16 1.99
N ILE A 101 6.72 9.80 0.97
CA ILE A 101 7.24 9.76 -0.40
C ILE A 101 7.61 11.19 -0.84
N ALA A 102 8.89 11.37 -1.13
CA ALA A 102 9.43 12.53 -1.83
C ALA A 102 9.41 12.27 -3.35
N THR A 103 8.77 13.15 -4.12
CA THR A 103 8.69 13.08 -5.59
C THR A 103 9.26 14.37 -6.18
N ARG A 104 9.95 14.30 -7.33
CA ARG A 104 10.43 15.49 -8.05
C ARG A 104 9.60 15.76 -9.30
N ASP A 105 9.11 16.99 -9.46
CA ASP A 105 8.33 17.42 -10.62
C ASP A 105 9.21 17.74 -11.84
N LEU A 106 8.58 17.97 -13.00
CA LEU A 106 9.26 18.31 -14.25
C LEU A 106 10.03 19.64 -14.20
N ASN A 107 9.78 20.48 -13.20
CA ASN A 107 10.50 21.74 -12.94
C ASN A 107 11.62 21.54 -11.90
N ASN A 108 12.02 20.29 -11.64
CA ASN A 108 12.97 19.85 -10.62
C ASN A 108 12.60 20.20 -9.17
N ARG A 109 11.38 20.65 -8.87
CA ARG A 109 10.93 20.92 -7.50
C ARG A 109 10.62 19.59 -6.81
N THR A 110 11.09 19.41 -5.58
CA THR A 110 10.78 18.22 -4.78
C THR A 110 9.60 18.51 -3.87
N THR A 111 8.63 17.60 -3.80
CA THR A 111 7.50 17.64 -2.88
C THR A 111 7.43 16.34 -2.08
N ILE A 112 7.17 16.46 -0.78
CA ILE A 112 7.04 15.33 0.14
C ILE A 112 5.57 15.19 0.54
N SER A 113 5.03 13.98 0.39
CA SER A 113 3.68 13.59 0.79
C SER A 113 3.74 12.39 1.73
N ARG A 114 2.86 12.34 2.74
CA ARG A 114 2.68 11.14 3.56
C ARG A 114 1.49 10.37 3.04
N ARG A 115 1.67 9.06 2.88
CA ARG A 115 0.67 8.15 2.35
C ARG A 115 0.31 7.08 3.36
N LEU A 116 -0.95 6.65 3.33
CA LEU A 116 -1.38 5.38 3.87
C LEU A 116 -1.54 4.43 2.68
N MET A 117 -0.83 3.30 2.70
CA MET A 117 -0.75 2.35 1.58
C MET A 117 -1.09 0.94 2.07
N ASN A 118 -1.71 0.12 1.21
CA ASN A 118 -1.87 -1.29 1.49
C ASN A 118 -0.50 -1.98 1.40
N ALA A 119 -0.15 -2.79 2.40
CA ALA A 119 1.19 -3.35 2.55
C ALA A 119 1.44 -4.64 1.74
N ASP A 120 0.38 -5.19 1.13
CA ASP A 120 0.39 -6.37 0.26
C ASP A 120 0.06 -6.01 -1.21
N ARG A 121 -0.41 -4.78 -1.44
CA ARG A 121 -0.75 -4.16 -2.74
C ARG A 121 -0.21 -2.73 -2.78
N GLU A 122 1.11 -2.57 -2.94
CA GLU A 122 1.79 -1.26 -2.85
C GLU A 122 1.32 -0.22 -3.89
N GLU A 123 0.67 -0.64 -4.98
CA GLU A 123 0.04 0.27 -5.94
C GLU A 123 -1.22 0.97 -5.37
N ILE A 124 -1.77 0.46 -4.26
CA ILE A 124 -3.02 0.92 -3.65
C ILE A 124 -2.71 1.87 -2.49
N THR A 125 -3.05 3.13 -2.69
CA THR A 125 -2.93 4.20 -1.70
C THR A 125 -4.30 4.51 -1.10
N ILE A 126 -4.50 4.21 0.18
CA ILE A 126 -5.72 4.46 0.95
C ILE A 126 -5.92 5.97 1.19
N SER A 127 -4.84 6.73 1.40
CA SER A 127 -4.90 8.18 1.66
C SER A 127 -3.56 8.87 1.40
N VAL A 128 -3.60 10.17 1.09
CA VAL A 128 -2.41 11.02 0.89
C VAL A 128 -2.60 12.38 1.54
N VAL A 129 -1.69 12.79 2.42
CA VAL A 129 -1.62 14.18 2.91
C VAL A 129 -0.33 14.85 2.41
N ALA A 130 -0.41 16.16 2.15
CA ALA A 130 0.78 16.96 1.91
C ALA A 130 1.51 17.22 3.23
N LEU A 131 2.85 17.25 3.19
CA LEU A 131 3.65 17.73 4.32
C LEU A 131 4.07 19.18 4.09
N ILE A 132 4.29 19.94 5.15
CA ILE A 132 4.91 21.27 5.06
C ILE A 132 6.37 21.08 4.65
N GLN A 133 6.75 21.60 3.49
CA GLN A 133 8.10 21.46 2.94
C GLN A 133 9.06 22.39 3.72
N PRO A 134 10.22 21.90 4.21
CA PRO A 134 11.22 22.75 4.85
C PRO A 134 11.97 23.62 3.83
N ASN A 135 12.51 24.74 4.31
CA ASN A 135 13.31 25.66 3.48
C ASN A 135 14.64 25.03 2.99
N ASP A 136 15.22 24.13 3.78
CA ASP A 136 16.39 23.32 3.42
C ASP A 136 15.91 21.89 3.09
N MET A 137 16.01 21.53 1.81
CA MET A 137 15.61 20.22 1.28
C MET A 137 16.82 19.27 1.07
N THR A 138 17.98 19.56 1.66
CA THR A 138 19.16 18.68 1.55
C THR A 138 18.98 17.41 2.38
N SER A 139 19.26 16.25 1.75
CA SER A 139 18.95 14.93 2.33
C SER A 139 19.75 14.60 3.60
N GLU A 140 20.87 15.28 3.86
CA GLU A 140 21.68 15.10 5.08
C GLU A 140 20.99 15.57 6.36
N LYS A 141 19.96 16.42 6.25
CA LYS A 141 19.22 17.03 7.38
C LYS A 141 17.71 16.74 7.37
N LEU A 142 17.20 16.20 6.26
CA LEU A 142 15.76 16.05 6.01
C LEU A 142 15.18 14.83 6.74
N ASP A 143 14.76 15.02 7.98
CA ASP A 143 13.99 14.03 8.74
C ASP A 143 12.49 14.22 8.48
N THR A 144 11.93 13.40 7.59
CA THR A 144 10.52 13.51 7.17
C THR A 144 9.53 13.19 8.31
N SER A 145 9.94 12.40 9.30
CA SER A 145 9.10 12.05 10.46
C SER A 145 8.72 13.27 11.30
N LYS A 146 9.55 14.33 11.28
CA LYS A 146 9.33 15.60 11.98
C LYS A 146 8.48 16.61 11.20
N LEU A 147 8.18 16.35 9.92
CA LEU A 147 7.39 17.27 9.11
C LEU A 147 5.91 17.22 9.51
N LYS A 148 5.33 18.41 9.72
CA LYS A 148 3.90 18.56 9.96
C LYS A 148 3.10 18.36 8.68
N VAL A 149 1.87 17.89 8.82
CA VAL A 149 0.89 17.85 7.73
C VAL A 149 0.46 19.27 7.37
N ASP A 150 0.37 19.56 6.07
CA ASP A 150 -0.23 20.79 5.56
C ASP A 150 -1.74 20.58 5.36
N THR A 151 -2.50 20.88 6.41
CA THR A 151 -3.97 20.70 6.43
C THR A 151 -4.70 21.63 5.46
N SER A 152 -4.02 22.62 4.86
CA SER A 152 -4.61 23.48 3.83
C SER A 152 -4.68 22.85 2.43
N LYS A 153 -4.28 21.58 2.27
CA LYS A 153 -4.14 20.91 0.96
C LYS A 153 -5.03 19.68 0.82
N LEU A 154 -5.82 19.66 -0.25
CA LEU A 154 -6.50 18.45 -0.73
C LEU A 154 -5.74 17.80 -1.89
N SER A 155 -5.66 16.47 -1.90
CA SER A 155 -5.37 15.66 -3.09
C SER A 155 -6.46 15.84 -4.17
N ALA A 156 -6.22 15.38 -5.40
CA ALA A 156 -7.18 15.59 -6.50
C ALA A 156 -8.52 14.89 -6.27
N ALA A 157 -8.52 13.64 -5.78
CA ALA A 157 -9.74 12.85 -5.54
C ALA A 157 -10.62 13.43 -4.42
N VAL A 158 -10.02 13.87 -3.32
CA VAL A 158 -10.79 14.44 -2.20
C VAL A 158 -11.34 15.83 -2.54
N ARG A 159 -10.77 16.58 -3.51
CA ARG A 159 -11.42 17.81 -4.02
C ARG A 159 -12.75 17.51 -4.67
N THR A 160 -12.85 16.42 -5.45
CA THR A 160 -14.12 16.03 -6.07
C THR A 160 -15.14 15.59 -5.02
N LEU A 161 -14.71 14.90 -3.95
CA LEU A 161 -15.58 14.57 -2.81
C LEU A 161 -16.05 15.82 -2.04
N VAL A 162 -15.16 16.74 -1.68
CA VAL A 162 -15.51 17.93 -0.88
C VAL A 162 -16.43 18.90 -1.62
N SER A 163 -16.30 19.02 -2.94
CA SER A 163 -16.92 20.08 -3.74
C SER A 163 -18.46 20.15 -3.81
N PRO A 164 -19.25 19.05 -3.83
CA PRO A 164 -20.68 19.12 -4.18
C PRO A 164 -21.55 19.87 -3.15
N PRO A 165 -21.39 19.70 -1.82
CA PRO A 165 -22.14 20.50 -0.85
C PRO A 165 -21.88 22.01 -0.95
N PHE A 166 -20.68 22.46 -1.31
CA PHE A 166 -20.42 23.89 -1.57
C PHE A 166 -21.03 24.35 -2.91
N ALA A 167 -20.86 23.56 -3.98
CA ALA A 167 -21.37 23.90 -5.31
C ALA A 167 -22.92 23.97 -5.37
N SER A 168 -23.60 23.24 -4.48
CA SER A 168 -25.06 23.22 -4.32
C SER A 168 -25.58 24.22 -3.26
N ALA A 169 -24.70 25.04 -2.67
CA ALA A 169 -24.99 25.95 -1.57
C ALA A 169 -25.56 25.29 -0.28
N SER A 170 -25.29 23.99 -0.11
CA SER A 170 -25.56 23.22 1.12
C SER A 170 -24.58 23.61 2.24
N LEU A 171 -23.32 23.86 1.88
CA LEU A 171 -22.30 24.49 2.72
C LEU A 171 -21.95 25.86 2.15
N SER A 172 -21.64 26.82 3.03
CA SER A 172 -21.28 28.18 2.64
C SER A 172 -19.77 28.36 2.50
N LEU A 173 -19.34 29.15 1.51
CA LEU A 173 -17.94 29.57 1.36
C LEU A 173 -17.52 30.65 2.38
N ASN A 174 -18.43 31.09 3.25
CA ASN A 174 -18.08 31.97 4.37
C ASN A 174 -17.40 31.17 5.49
N THR A 175 -16.13 31.45 5.76
CA THR A 175 -15.34 30.78 6.83
C THR A 175 -15.90 30.98 8.25
N GLN A 176 -16.85 31.91 8.42
CA GLN A 176 -17.55 32.19 9.68
C GLN A 176 -18.94 31.53 9.79
N SER A 177 -19.39 30.77 8.79
CA SER A 177 -20.66 30.04 8.88
C SER A 177 -20.53 28.79 9.76
N THR A 178 -21.51 28.56 10.63
CA THR A 178 -21.70 27.26 11.27
C THR A 178 -22.43 26.31 10.33
N SER A 179 -22.04 25.03 10.34
CA SER A 179 -22.72 23.95 9.61
C SER A 179 -22.44 22.62 10.30
N ASN A 180 -23.44 21.74 10.38
CA ASN A 180 -23.27 20.37 10.86
C ASN A 180 -22.81 19.49 9.71
N VAL A 181 -21.64 18.87 9.81
CA VAL A 181 -21.07 18.00 8.78
C VAL A 181 -20.87 16.60 9.35
N LEU A 182 -21.42 15.59 8.68
CA LEU A 182 -21.11 14.18 8.90
C LEU A 182 -20.10 13.73 7.85
N ILE A 183 -19.12 12.93 8.26
CA ILE A 183 -18.18 12.22 7.38
C ILE A 183 -18.16 10.77 7.84
N ILE A 184 -18.25 9.83 6.91
CA ILE A 184 -18.17 8.39 7.19
C ILE A 184 -16.96 7.83 6.45
N GLY A 185 -15.99 7.31 7.21
CA GLY A 185 -14.62 7.03 6.77
C GLY A 185 -13.67 8.18 7.13
N LEU A 186 -12.69 7.93 8.00
CA LEU A 186 -11.66 8.91 8.38
C LEU A 186 -10.43 8.82 7.47
N GLY A 187 -10.00 7.59 7.14
CA GLY A 187 -8.80 7.36 6.36
C GLY A 187 -7.57 8.08 6.93
N GLY A 188 -6.84 8.79 6.09
CA GLY A 188 -5.74 9.69 6.48
C GLY A 188 -6.19 11.10 6.90
N SER A 189 -7.42 11.27 7.42
CA SER A 189 -7.97 12.53 7.96
C SER A 189 -7.93 13.74 7.02
N GLN A 190 -7.80 13.51 5.71
CA GLN A 190 -7.42 14.54 4.74
C GLN A 190 -8.57 15.48 4.34
N MET A 191 -9.82 15.03 4.52
CA MET A 191 -11.03 15.81 4.20
C MET A 191 -11.45 16.70 5.37
N ASN A 192 -11.64 16.11 6.54
CA ASN A 192 -12.06 16.79 7.76
C ASN A 192 -11.04 17.85 8.19
N ASN A 193 -9.72 17.56 8.16
CA ASN A 193 -8.69 18.55 8.50
C ASN A 193 -8.69 19.78 7.58
N PHE A 194 -9.04 19.63 6.30
CA PHE A 194 -9.16 20.76 5.37
C PHE A 194 -10.41 21.60 5.67
N LEU A 195 -11.54 20.94 5.92
CA LEU A 195 -12.78 21.62 6.31
C LEU A 195 -12.59 22.39 7.62
N HIS A 196 -12.00 21.76 8.64
CA HIS A 196 -11.69 22.39 9.93
C HIS A 196 -10.68 23.55 9.78
N HIS A 197 -9.65 23.42 8.92
CA HIS A 197 -8.66 24.49 8.68
C HIS A 197 -9.28 25.76 8.08
N PHE A 198 -10.20 25.62 7.11
CA PHE A 198 -10.80 26.77 6.41
C PHE A 198 -12.13 27.25 7.00
N PHE A 199 -12.86 26.36 7.67
CA PHE A 199 -14.19 26.62 8.24
C PHE A 199 -14.21 26.18 9.71
N PRO A 200 -13.44 26.83 10.61
CA PRO A 200 -13.26 26.39 12.00
C PRO A 200 -14.54 26.46 12.86
N HIS A 201 -15.66 26.91 12.30
CA HIS A 201 -16.99 26.92 12.92
C HIS A 201 -17.94 25.82 12.39
N MET A 202 -17.48 24.96 11.48
CA MET A 202 -18.21 23.74 11.13
C MET A 202 -18.10 22.72 12.28
N ASN A 203 -19.24 22.14 12.65
CA ASN A 203 -19.37 21.03 13.59
C ASN A 203 -19.22 19.72 12.82
N ILE A 204 -17.99 19.24 12.70
CA ILE A 204 -17.57 18.07 11.95
C ILE A 204 -17.60 16.84 12.87
N THR A 205 -18.36 15.84 12.43
CA THR A 205 -18.48 14.53 13.07
C THR A 205 -17.95 13.50 12.09
N VAL A 206 -16.83 12.85 12.41
CA VAL A 206 -16.28 11.76 11.59
C VAL A 206 -16.64 10.43 12.23
N ILE A 207 -17.18 9.49 11.46
CA ILE A 207 -17.42 8.11 11.88
C ILE A 207 -16.34 7.23 11.25
N GLU A 208 -15.63 6.47 12.07
CA GLU A 208 -14.56 5.56 11.64
C GLU A 208 -14.80 4.18 12.23
N LEU A 209 -14.62 3.13 11.44
CA LEU A 209 -14.89 1.76 11.89
C LEU A 209 -13.84 1.27 12.91
N GLU A 210 -12.58 1.72 12.77
CA GLU A 210 -11.46 1.13 13.49
C GLU A 210 -10.66 2.12 14.36
N GLN A 211 -10.53 1.79 15.65
CA GLN A 211 -9.69 2.52 16.61
C GLN A 211 -8.24 2.67 16.11
N THR A 212 -7.69 1.65 15.45
CA THR A 212 -6.33 1.71 14.89
C THR A 212 -6.19 2.76 13.78
N MET A 213 -7.23 2.95 12.95
CA MET A 213 -7.25 3.99 11.93
C MET A 213 -7.31 5.39 12.55
N HIS A 214 -8.15 5.57 13.57
CA HIS A 214 -8.17 6.79 14.38
C HIS A 214 -6.79 7.13 14.99
N ASP A 215 -6.17 6.18 15.68
CA ASP A 215 -4.91 6.39 16.39
C ASP A 215 -3.75 6.72 15.42
N ILE A 216 -3.76 6.10 14.23
CA ILE A 216 -2.82 6.39 13.15
C ILE A 216 -3.07 7.79 12.55
N ALA A 217 -4.33 8.18 12.35
CA ALA A 217 -4.68 9.49 11.84
C ALA A 217 -4.24 10.63 12.79
N LEU A 218 -4.51 10.46 14.09
CA LEU A 218 -4.07 11.35 15.17
C LEU A 218 -2.55 11.47 15.23
N LYS A 219 -1.83 10.35 15.17
CA LYS A 219 -0.38 10.31 15.37
C LYS A 219 0.45 10.69 14.14
N TYR A 220 -0.03 10.43 12.92
CA TYR A 220 0.78 10.58 11.70
C TYR A 220 0.17 11.49 10.62
N PHE A 221 -1.16 11.66 10.57
CA PHE A 221 -1.85 12.43 9.54
C PHE A 221 -2.41 13.78 10.03
N GLY A 222 -2.16 14.13 11.30
CA GLY A 222 -2.44 15.46 11.83
C GLY A 222 -3.93 15.74 12.04
N LEU A 223 -4.74 14.70 12.25
CA LEU A 223 -6.06 14.84 12.89
C LEU A 223 -5.91 15.64 14.20
N SER A 224 -6.82 16.56 14.44
CA SER A 224 -6.92 17.32 15.69
C SER A 224 -8.37 17.39 16.14
N GLU A 225 -8.65 16.93 17.36
CA GLU A 225 -10.01 16.98 17.93
C GLU A 225 -10.17 18.16 18.89
N ASP A 226 -11.35 18.78 18.84
CA ASP A 226 -11.77 19.89 19.70
C ASP A 226 -13.32 19.93 19.84
N SER A 227 -13.90 21.09 20.16
CA SER A 227 -15.36 21.23 20.25
C SER A 227 -16.09 21.14 18.89
N ASN A 228 -15.35 21.32 17.80
CA ASN A 228 -15.88 21.52 16.44
C ASN A 228 -15.44 20.40 15.49
N GLN A 229 -14.39 19.64 15.79
CA GLN A 229 -14.04 18.40 15.08
C GLN A 229 -13.87 17.24 16.07
N ARG A 230 -14.56 16.12 15.84
CA ARG A 230 -14.42 14.88 16.62
C ARG A 230 -14.57 13.63 15.76
N VAL A 231 -13.98 12.53 16.20
CA VAL A 231 -14.16 11.18 15.64
C VAL A 231 -15.00 10.34 16.61
N ILE A 232 -15.88 9.50 16.06
CA ILE A 232 -16.63 8.47 16.79
C ILE A 232 -16.24 7.14 16.16
N VAL A 233 -15.68 6.23 16.97
CA VAL A 233 -15.28 4.89 16.51
C VAL A 233 -16.52 3.97 16.60
N MET A 234 -17.15 3.71 15.46
CA MET A 234 -18.45 3.03 15.32
C MET A 234 -18.66 2.58 13.88
N ASP A 235 -19.53 1.60 13.65
CA ASP A 235 -19.99 1.29 12.29
C ASP A 235 -20.83 2.45 11.70
N GLY A 236 -20.57 2.79 10.44
CA GLY A 236 -21.21 3.92 9.76
C GLY A 236 -22.69 3.71 9.40
N LEU A 237 -23.10 2.46 9.19
CA LEU A 237 -24.50 2.09 8.93
C LEU A 237 -25.31 2.10 10.23
N GLU A 238 -24.71 1.61 11.32
CA GLU A 238 -25.25 1.70 12.68
C GLU A 238 -25.42 3.17 13.10
N TYR A 239 -24.38 4.00 12.95
CA TYR A 239 -24.46 5.44 13.28
C TYR A 239 -25.57 6.13 12.48
N LEU A 240 -25.68 5.89 11.17
CA LEU A 240 -26.73 6.49 10.33
C LEU A 240 -28.13 6.12 10.81
N LYS A 241 -28.34 4.84 11.19
CA LYS A 241 -29.62 4.39 11.74
C LYS A 241 -29.92 5.08 13.07
N GLU A 242 -28.98 5.10 14.01
CA GLU A 242 -29.21 5.76 15.30
C GLU A 242 -29.39 7.27 15.17
N ALA A 243 -28.64 7.92 14.28
CA ALA A 243 -28.76 9.35 14.01
C ALA A 243 -30.13 9.70 13.41
N ALA A 244 -30.67 8.83 12.55
CA ALA A 244 -32.05 8.96 12.04
C ALA A 244 -33.08 8.77 13.17
N ASP A 245 -32.93 7.74 14.02
CA ASP A 245 -33.80 7.50 15.18
C ASP A 245 -33.76 8.65 16.22
N ARG A 246 -32.58 9.28 16.39
CA ARG A 246 -32.38 10.48 17.24
C ARG A 246 -32.85 11.79 16.58
N GLY A 247 -33.17 11.78 15.29
CA GLY A 247 -33.55 12.97 14.54
C GLY A 247 -32.42 13.98 14.32
N GLU A 248 -31.17 13.51 14.24
CA GLU A 248 -30.00 14.34 13.93
C GLU A 248 -30.11 14.98 12.53
N LYS A 249 -29.49 16.16 12.36
CA LYS A 249 -29.66 16.98 11.15
C LYS A 249 -28.36 17.66 10.70
N PHE A 250 -27.85 17.20 9.56
CA PHE A 250 -26.63 17.69 8.90
C PHE A 250 -26.91 18.58 7.68
N ASP A 251 -26.02 19.53 7.44
CA ASP A 251 -25.95 20.38 6.25
C ASP A 251 -25.15 19.69 5.12
N ALA A 252 -24.26 18.75 5.45
CA ALA A 252 -23.59 17.86 4.51
C ALA A 252 -23.29 16.48 5.14
N VAL A 253 -23.36 15.42 4.33
CA VAL A 253 -22.97 14.06 4.71
C VAL A 253 -22.01 13.52 3.65
N TYR A 254 -20.72 13.37 3.96
CA TYR A 254 -19.75 12.75 3.05
C TYR A 254 -19.59 11.26 3.35
N ILE A 255 -19.57 10.42 2.31
CA ILE A 255 -19.36 8.96 2.43
C ILE A 255 -18.07 8.60 1.68
N ASP A 256 -17.01 8.27 2.43
CA ASP A 256 -15.69 7.84 1.95
C ASP A 256 -15.35 6.43 2.56
N ALA A 257 -16.40 5.63 2.75
CA ALA A 257 -16.36 4.33 3.42
C ALA A 257 -15.86 3.21 2.48
N CYS A 258 -14.61 3.31 2.05
CA CYS A 258 -13.93 2.29 1.26
C CYS A 258 -13.42 1.14 2.16
N PRO A 259 -13.44 -0.13 1.69
CA PRO A 259 -12.70 -1.20 2.36
C PRO A 259 -11.19 -0.98 2.21
N THR A 260 -10.38 -1.51 3.13
CA THR A 260 -8.91 -1.45 3.04
C THR A 260 -8.28 -2.74 2.49
N ALA A 261 -9.07 -3.81 2.39
CA ALA A 261 -8.77 -5.01 1.62
C ALA A 261 -9.10 -4.81 0.14
N PHE A 262 -8.17 -5.20 -0.73
CA PHE A 262 -8.32 -5.12 -2.20
C PHE A 262 -7.87 -6.43 -2.83
N PRO A 263 -8.66 -7.52 -2.71
CA PRO A 263 -8.34 -8.80 -3.33
C PRO A 263 -8.40 -8.70 -4.86
N SER A 264 -7.42 -9.28 -5.56
CA SER A 264 -7.34 -9.22 -7.04
C SER A 264 -8.44 -9.99 -7.78
N SER A 265 -9.36 -10.63 -7.06
CA SER A 265 -10.46 -11.46 -7.57
C SER A 265 -11.82 -10.76 -7.61
N GLU A 266 -11.97 -9.58 -6.99
CA GLU A 266 -13.28 -8.94 -6.76
C GLU A 266 -13.22 -7.46 -7.12
N GLU A 267 -14.27 -6.94 -7.77
CA GLU A 267 -14.41 -5.51 -8.02
C GLU A 267 -14.70 -4.78 -6.71
N THR A 268 -13.65 -4.19 -6.13
CA THR A 268 -13.70 -3.53 -4.83
C THR A 268 -14.38 -2.16 -4.97
N LEU A 269 -15.69 -2.12 -4.69
CA LEU A 269 -16.47 -0.87 -4.71
C LEU A 269 -16.20 0.01 -3.49
N CYS A 270 -16.23 1.32 -3.70
CA CYS A 270 -16.30 2.33 -2.65
C CYS A 270 -17.43 3.32 -2.96
N PRO A 271 -18.33 3.61 -2.00
CA PRO A 271 -18.42 3.02 -0.66
C PRO A 271 -18.79 1.52 -0.71
N ILE A 272 -18.64 0.83 0.41
CA ILE A 272 -19.14 -0.55 0.56
C ILE A 272 -20.66 -0.64 0.29
N HIS A 273 -21.12 -1.79 -0.22
CA HIS A 273 -22.49 -2.01 -0.67
C HIS A 273 -23.59 -1.57 0.31
N GLY A 274 -23.38 -1.70 1.62
CA GLY A 274 -24.37 -1.32 2.64
C GLY A 274 -24.80 0.16 2.60
N PHE A 275 -24.00 1.06 2.02
CA PHE A 275 -24.38 2.46 1.80
C PHE A 275 -25.28 2.70 0.59
N LEU A 276 -25.51 1.65 -0.22
CA LEU A 276 -26.36 1.68 -1.42
C LEU A 276 -27.70 0.94 -1.20
N ASP A 277 -27.91 0.32 -0.04
CA ASP A 277 -29.16 -0.35 0.31
C ASP A 277 -30.29 0.66 0.59
N ASP A 278 -31.52 0.36 0.17
CA ASP A 278 -32.69 1.24 0.30
C ASP A 278 -32.91 1.77 1.74
N VAL A 279 -32.64 0.93 2.76
CA VAL A 279 -32.77 1.30 4.18
C VAL A 279 -31.71 2.32 4.59
N THR A 280 -30.46 2.16 4.12
CA THR A 280 -29.39 3.12 4.41
C THR A 280 -29.59 4.41 3.65
N ILE A 281 -30.08 4.35 2.41
CA ILE A 281 -30.49 5.53 1.63
C ILE A 281 -31.63 6.28 2.34
N ALA A 282 -32.62 5.56 2.89
CA ALA A 282 -33.68 6.17 3.71
C ALA A 282 -33.13 6.84 4.98
N ASN A 283 -32.17 6.21 5.67
CA ASN A 283 -31.51 6.81 6.85
C ASN A 283 -30.67 8.04 6.48
N LEU A 284 -29.93 8.00 5.36
CA LEU A 284 -29.19 9.14 4.82
C LEU A 284 -30.11 10.33 4.56
N LEU A 285 -31.22 10.11 3.85
CA LEU A 285 -32.24 11.14 3.63
C LEU A 285 -32.88 11.61 4.94
N ALA A 286 -33.05 10.73 5.93
CA ALA A 286 -33.58 11.06 7.24
C ALA A 286 -32.63 11.91 8.10
N VAL A 287 -31.31 11.86 7.91
CA VAL A 287 -30.35 12.72 8.65
C VAL A 287 -30.00 14.04 7.95
N LEU A 288 -30.46 14.26 6.72
CA LEU A 288 -30.28 15.55 6.03
C LEU A 288 -31.27 16.62 6.52
N ARG A 289 -30.79 17.87 6.54
CA ARG A 289 -31.65 19.08 6.51
C ARG A 289 -32.31 19.22 5.14
N GLY A 290 -33.40 20.00 5.02
CA GLY A 290 -34.11 20.18 3.74
C GLY A 290 -33.26 20.78 2.61
N THR A 291 -32.22 21.55 2.95
CA THR A 291 -31.19 22.05 2.02
C THR A 291 -29.97 21.14 1.90
N GLY A 292 -29.81 20.17 2.81
CA GLY A 292 -28.65 19.31 2.99
C GLY A 292 -28.37 18.39 1.78
N ARG A 293 -27.12 17.96 1.63
CA ARG A 293 -26.68 17.09 0.52
C ARG A 293 -25.72 15.99 0.99
N VAL A 294 -25.69 14.93 0.18
CA VAL A 294 -24.60 13.96 0.06
C VAL A 294 -23.77 14.38 -1.16
#